data_AF-A0A1H7HZ80-F1
#
_entry.id   AF-A0A1H7HZ80-F1
#
_cell.length_a   1.000
_cell.length_b   1.000
_cell.length_c   1.000
_cell.angle_alpha   90.00
_cell.angle_beta   90.00
_cell.angle_gamma   90.00
#
_symmetry.space_group_name_H-M   'P 1'
#
loop_
_entity.id
_entity.type
_entity.pdbx_description
1 polymer ?
#
loop_
_entity_poly.entity_id
_entity_poly.type
_entity_poly.pdbx_seq_one_letter_code
_entity_poly.pdbx_strand_id
1 'polypeptide(L)'
;MSQAFPDYLDVDYTDGEGETPDDYPSIEDKIEKAIEVTKQGLEQYENPAVMWTGGKDSTLTLYFIKEVAEKYDLEVPPAVFIDHYQHFDEIMDFVEHWAEEWDLDVIWARNEDVGEYVDEHGLEPGDDIDVSELSEHNQHHIRNILEYDEDTFPFLLDTYVGNHLLKTVALNDTLEEYDIDGVISGVRWDEQEARADETFFSPRHDPDIYPPHDRIQPILQFEESAVWDAFWYFAVPDTVENYPDDGYVPESDTDLPEGVEQEDIPVSPKYFAGFRSLGSEVSTDKSAEEPAWKQDMANTTERAGRAQDKEDLMERLRDLGYM
;
A
#
# COMPACT_ATOMS: atom_id res chain seq x y z
N MET A 1 -16.15 29.14 1.25
CA MET A 1 -16.85 28.39 2.30
C MET A 1 -16.45 26.97 2.01
N SER A 2 -15.28 26.54 2.49
CA SER A 2 -14.97 25.12 2.48
C SER A 2 -16.08 24.45 3.28
N GLN A 3 -16.70 23.41 2.73
CA GLN A 3 -17.40 22.47 3.59
C GLN A 3 -16.33 22.01 4.59
N ALA A 4 -16.62 22.09 5.90
CA ALA A 4 -15.67 21.57 6.85
C ALA A 4 -15.73 20.05 6.67
N PHE A 5 -14.71 19.46 6.06
CA PHE A 5 -14.49 18.02 6.16
C PHE A 5 -14.62 17.64 7.64
N PRO A 6 -15.56 16.77 8.07
CA PRO A 6 -16.31 15.75 7.32
C PRO A 6 -17.85 15.97 7.23
N ASP A 7 -18.37 17.21 7.19
CA ASP A 7 -19.82 17.52 7.31
C ASP A 7 -20.74 16.79 6.29
N TYR A 8 -20.19 16.26 5.19
CA TYR A 8 -20.92 15.51 4.16
C TYR A 8 -20.85 13.98 4.31
N LEU A 9 -19.95 13.45 5.16
CA LEU A 9 -19.72 12.02 5.32
C LEU A 9 -20.71 11.40 6.33
N ASP A 10 -21.26 10.23 5.99
CA ASP A 10 -22.05 9.37 6.88
C ASP A 10 -21.32 8.02 7.07
N VAL A 11 -20.20 8.08 7.80
CA VAL A 11 -19.35 6.92 8.13
C VAL A 11 -19.27 6.71 9.64
N ASP A 12 -19.23 5.45 10.06
CA ASP A 12 -19.04 5.07 11.46
C ASP A 12 -17.55 4.83 11.74
N TYR A 13 -16.89 5.83 12.34
CA TYR A 13 -15.48 5.72 12.71
C TYR A 13 -15.20 4.70 13.83
N THR A 14 -16.24 4.11 14.45
CA THR A 14 -16.10 3.03 15.44
C THR A 14 -16.27 1.64 14.84
N ASP A 15 -16.57 1.54 13.54
CA ASP A 15 -16.72 0.25 12.86
C ASP A 15 -15.38 -0.51 12.85
N GLY A 16 -15.38 -1.72 13.41
CA GLY A 16 -14.17 -2.52 13.64
C GLY A 16 -13.45 -2.26 14.97
N GLU A 17 -13.91 -1.30 15.80
CA GLU A 17 -13.24 -1.00 17.07
C GLU A 17 -13.26 -2.21 18.02
N GLY A 18 -12.08 -2.73 18.35
CA GLY A 18 -11.90 -3.87 19.25
C GLY A 18 -12.27 -5.22 18.63
N GLU A 19 -12.53 -5.26 17.32
CA GLU A 19 -12.68 -6.49 16.56
C GLU A 19 -11.31 -7.06 16.15
N THR A 20 -11.32 -8.32 15.76
CA THR A 20 -10.14 -9.07 15.34
C THR A 20 -10.48 -9.95 14.14
N PRO A 21 -9.48 -10.53 13.45
CA PRO A 21 -9.78 -11.47 12.37
C PRO A 21 -10.62 -12.68 12.79
N ASP A 22 -10.59 -13.09 14.06
CA ASP A 22 -11.39 -14.20 14.62
C ASP A 22 -12.91 -13.89 14.64
N ASP A 23 -13.29 -12.61 14.64
CA ASP A 23 -14.68 -12.17 14.54
C ASP A 23 -15.26 -12.36 13.13
N TYR A 24 -14.38 -12.64 12.15
CA TYR A 24 -14.70 -12.96 10.75
C TYR A 24 -14.19 -14.36 10.41
N PRO A 25 -14.86 -15.43 10.90
CA PRO A 25 -14.29 -16.78 10.97
C PRO A 25 -14.21 -17.51 9.62
N SER A 26 -14.93 -17.06 8.59
CA SER A 26 -14.87 -17.62 7.25
C SER A 26 -14.32 -16.63 6.22
N ILE A 27 -13.82 -17.14 5.10
CA ILE A 27 -13.37 -16.28 3.99
C ILE A 27 -14.54 -15.48 3.41
N GLU A 28 -15.74 -16.06 3.43
CA GLU A 28 -16.96 -15.38 2.99
C GLU A 28 -17.32 -14.19 3.91
N ASP A 29 -17.20 -14.33 5.24
CA ASP A 29 -17.44 -13.22 6.19
C ASP A 29 -16.44 -12.07 5.92
N LYS A 30 -15.17 -12.43 5.68
CA LYS A 30 -14.11 -11.44 5.37
C LYS A 30 -14.39 -10.74 4.04
N ILE A 31 -14.75 -11.47 2.99
CA ILE A 31 -15.09 -10.89 1.68
C ILE A 31 -16.35 -10.02 1.76
N GLU A 32 -17.39 -10.44 2.49
CA GLU A 32 -18.61 -9.66 2.66
C GLU A 32 -18.32 -8.29 3.29
N LYS A 33 -17.51 -8.27 4.35
CA LYS A 33 -17.09 -7.02 4.99
C LYS A 33 -16.21 -6.16 4.08
N ALA A 34 -15.32 -6.77 3.29
CA ALA A 34 -14.50 -6.02 2.33
C ALA A 34 -15.36 -5.33 1.26
N ILE A 35 -16.36 -6.03 0.73
CA ILE A 35 -17.33 -5.48 -0.21
C ILE A 35 -18.13 -4.33 0.43
N GLU A 36 -18.59 -4.50 1.66
CA GLU A 36 -19.32 -3.45 2.41
C GLU A 36 -18.49 -2.17 2.57
N VAL A 37 -17.27 -2.31 3.10
CA VAL A 37 -16.38 -1.17 3.38
C VAL A 37 -15.91 -0.49 2.10
N THR A 38 -15.51 -1.27 1.09
CA THR A 38 -15.14 -0.72 -0.23
C THR A 38 -16.30 0.05 -0.83
N LYS A 39 -17.51 -0.52 -0.83
CA LYS A 39 -18.68 0.14 -1.40
C LYS A 39 -18.98 1.45 -0.70
N GLN A 40 -18.98 1.47 0.64
CA GLN A 40 -19.21 2.70 1.39
C GLN A 40 -18.11 3.73 1.11
N GLY A 41 -16.85 3.31 1.00
CA GLY A 41 -15.75 4.17 0.56
C GLY A 41 -15.96 4.80 -0.82
N LEU A 42 -16.46 4.03 -1.80
CA LEU A 42 -16.74 4.55 -3.14
C LEU A 42 -18.00 5.43 -3.21
N GLU A 43 -18.95 5.28 -2.29
CA GLU A 43 -20.21 6.05 -2.28
C GLU A 43 -20.13 7.34 -1.45
N GLN A 44 -19.30 7.39 -0.40
CA GLN A 44 -19.27 8.50 0.57
C GLN A 44 -18.26 9.59 0.23
N TYR A 45 -17.11 9.24 -0.33
CA TYR A 45 -16.00 10.16 -0.59
C TYR A 45 -16.14 10.79 -1.98
N GLU A 46 -15.82 12.08 -2.10
CA GLU A 46 -15.94 12.83 -3.37
C GLU A 46 -14.78 12.51 -4.32
N ASN A 47 -13.55 12.35 -3.80
CA ASN A 47 -12.34 12.07 -4.56
C ASN A 47 -11.53 10.93 -3.89
N PRO A 48 -12.06 9.70 -3.81
CA PRO A 48 -11.32 8.58 -3.26
C PRO A 48 -10.14 8.21 -4.17
N ALA A 49 -9.05 7.72 -3.56
CA ALA A 49 -7.90 7.15 -4.26
C ALA A 49 -7.43 5.87 -3.56
N VAL A 50 -6.92 4.89 -4.31
CA VAL A 50 -6.38 3.65 -3.74
C VAL A 50 -4.85 3.68 -3.69
N MET A 51 -4.28 3.40 -2.53
CA MET A 51 -2.84 3.21 -2.40
C MET A 51 -2.45 1.84 -2.94
N TRP A 52 -1.82 1.82 -4.10
CA TRP A 52 -1.38 0.59 -4.76
C TRP A 52 0.13 0.56 -4.93
N THR A 53 0.77 -0.49 -4.41
CA THR A 53 2.24 -0.62 -4.37
C THR A 53 2.75 -1.89 -5.07
N GLY A 54 1.89 -2.59 -5.80
CA GLY A 54 2.20 -3.90 -6.40
C GLY A 54 2.33 -5.05 -5.38
N GLY A 55 2.13 -4.78 -4.08
CA GLY A 55 2.07 -5.80 -3.03
C GLY A 55 0.75 -6.56 -3.04
N LYS A 56 0.74 -7.75 -2.42
CA LYS A 56 -0.43 -8.66 -2.33
C LYS A 56 -1.65 -7.96 -1.74
N ASP A 57 -1.46 -7.24 -0.63
CA ASP A 57 -2.57 -6.65 0.14
C ASP A 57 -3.22 -5.52 -0.66
N SER A 58 -2.41 -4.59 -1.19
CA SER A 58 -2.92 -3.50 -2.02
C SER A 58 -3.51 -3.98 -3.35
N THR A 59 -2.99 -5.06 -3.94
CA THR A 59 -3.53 -5.62 -5.18
C THR A 59 -4.87 -6.33 -4.93
N LEU A 60 -5.02 -7.00 -3.79
CA LEU A 60 -6.31 -7.57 -3.37
C LEU A 60 -7.34 -6.48 -3.08
N THR A 61 -6.94 -5.39 -2.42
CA THR A 61 -7.81 -4.21 -2.24
C THR A 61 -8.28 -3.63 -3.58
N LEU A 62 -7.36 -3.50 -4.55
CA LEU A 62 -7.68 -3.02 -5.88
C LEU A 62 -8.65 -3.97 -6.64
N TYR A 63 -8.48 -5.28 -6.50
CA TYR A 63 -9.45 -6.26 -7.01
C TYR A 63 -10.85 -6.02 -6.41
N PHE A 64 -10.98 -5.88 -5.08
CA PHE A 64 -12.29 -5.59 -4.47
C PHE A 64 -12.89 -4.28 -4.96
N ILE A 65 -12.08 -3.24 -5.16
CA ILE A 65 -12.53 -1.96 -5.73
C ILE A 65 -13.11 -2.18 -7.12
N LYS A 66 -12.41 -2.91 -8.00
CA LYS A 66 -12.91 -3.18 -9.36
C LYS A 66 -14.21 -3.97 -9.35
N GLU A 67 -14.28 -5.05 -8.57
CA GLU A 67 -15.48 -5.89 -8.48
C GLU A 67 -16.68 -5.11 -7.94
N VAL A 68 -16.47 -4.28 -6.90
CA VAL A 68 -17.52 -3.44 -6.34
C VAL A 68 -17.94 -2.36 -7.33
N ALA A 69 -16.98 -1.69 -7.97
CA ALA A 69 -17.26 -0.65 -8.95
C ALA A 69 -18.12 -1.19 -10.12
N GLU A 70 -17.73 -2.33 -10.68
CA GLU A 70 -18.49 -2.98 -11.75
C GLU A 70 -19.89 -3.40 -11.28
N LYS A 71 -19.98 -4.07 -10.13
CA LYS A 71 -21.25 -4.60 -9.60
C LYS A 71 -22.27 -3.51 -9.26
N TYR A 72 -21.81 -2.34 -8.82
CA TYR A 72 -22.67 -1.26 -8.35
C TYR A 72 -22.72 -0.05 -9.29
N ASP A 73 -22.11 -0.14 -10.48
CA ASP A 73 -22.06 0.95 -11.47
C ASP A 73 -21.43 2.23 -10.89
N LEU A 74 -20.30 2.06 -10.18
CA LEU A 74 -19.48 3.12 -9.60
C LEU A 74 -18.19 3.30 -10.41
N GLU A 75 -17.53 4.45 -10.24
CA GLU A 75 -16.24 4.70 -10.87
C GLU A 75 -15.12 4.03 -10.08
N VAL A 76 -14.13 3.48 -10.80
CA VAL A 76 -12.88 3.02 -10.19
C VAL A 76 -12.03 4.25 -9.88
N PRO A 77 -11.64 4.48 -8.61
CA PRO A 77 -10.80 5.62 -8.25
C PRO A 77 -9.39 5.48 -8.83
N PRO A 78 -8.65 6.59 -9.00
CA PRO A 78 -7.25 6.52 -9.39
C PRO A 78 -6.43 5.73 -8.38
N ALA A 79 -5.44 5.00 -8.88
CA ALA A 79 -4.45 4.31 -8.08
C ALA A 79 -3.25 5.23 -7.84
N VAL A 80 -2.90 5.46 -6.58
CA VAL A 80 -1.70 6.21 -6.19
C VAL A 80 -0.58 5.22 -5.90
N PHE A 81 0.48 5.31 -6.69
CA PHE A 81 1.72 4.59 -6.47
C PHE A 81 2.79 5.56 -5.95
N ILE A 82 3.26 5.34 -4.72
CA ILE A 82 4.37 6.12 -4.15
C ILE A 82 5.69 5.61 -4.73
N ASP A 83 6.27 6.40 -5.60
CA ASP A 83 7.56 6.08 -6.19
C ASP A 83 8.71 6.74 -5.42
N HIS A 84 9.41 5.90 -4.66
CA HIS A 84 10.58 6.27 -3.88
C HIS A 84 11.91 5.97 -4.60
N TYR A 85 11.89 5.70 -5.91
CA TYR A 85 13.05 5.52 -6.79
C TYR A 85 13.98 4.33 -6.45
N GLN A 86 13.52 3.41 -5.60
CA GLN A 86 14.35 2.29 -5.09
C GLN A 86 13.58 0.97 -5.13
N HIS A 87 12.72 0.81 -6.14
CA HIS A 87 11.90 -0.39 -6.35
C HIS A 87 12.70 -1.50 -7.02
N PHE A 88 12.18 -2.71 -6.93
CA PHE A 88 12.61 -3.78 -7.82
C PHE A 88 12.06 -3.51 -9.22
N ASP A 89 12.89 -3.68 -10.27
CA ASP A 89 12.45 -3.59 -11.66
C ASP A 89 11.21 -4.47 -11.92
N GLU A 90 11.18 -5.69 -11.37
CA GLU A 90 10.05 -6.60 -11.58
C GLU A 90 8.75 -6.16 -10.89
N ILE A 91 8.81 -5.26 -9.91
CA ILE A 91 7.60 -4.65 -9.33
C ILE A 91 7.10 -3.52 -10.24
N MET A 92 8.01 -2.73 -10.81
CA MET A 92 7.64 -1.68 -11.77
C MET A 92 6.98 -2.29 -13.01
N ASP A 93 7.59 -3.33 -13.58
CA ASP A 93 7.02 -4.07 -14.72
C ASP A 93 5.64 -4.65 -14.38
N PHE A 94 5.47 -5.20 -13.17
CA PHE A 94 4.19 -5.74 -12.70
C PHE A 94 3.11 -4.65 -12.59
N VAL A 95 3.45 -3.50 -12.01
CA VAL A 95 2.52 -2.37 -11.84
C VAL A 95 2.13 -1.79 -13.18
N GLU A 96 3.08 -1.57 -14.09
CA GLU A 96 2.80 -1.06 -15.43
C GLU A 96 1.91 -2.02 -16.22
N HIS A 97 2.22 -3.33 -16.20
CA HIS A 97 1.42 -4.34 -16.87
C HIS A 97 -0.03 -4.37 -16.36
N TRP A 98 -0.23 -4.48 -15.05
CA TRP A 98 -1.58 -4.57 -14.49
C TRP A 98 -2.35 -3.25 -14.53
N ALA A 99 -1.66 -2.10 -14.54
CA ALA A 99 -2.31 -0.82 -14.82
C ALA A 99 -2.93 -0.79 -16.21
N GLU A 100 -2.21 -1.29 -17.21
CA GLU A 100 -2.70 -1.39 -18.60
C GLU A 100 -3.83 -2.43 -18.72
N GLU A 101 -3.65 -3.65 -18.21
CA GLU A 101 -4.66 -4.72 -18.29
C GLU A 101 -5.96 -4.36 -17.57
N TRP A 102 -5.87 -3.59 -16.49
CA TRP A 102 -7.04 -3.17 -15.72
C TRP A 102 -7.59 -1.79 -16.08
N ASP A 103 -7.01 -1.08 -17.06
CA ASP A 103 -7.36 0.28 -17.48
C ASP A 103 -7.39 1.27 -16.30
N LEU A 104 -6.34 1.26 -15.49
CA LEU A 104 -6.23 2.09 -14.29
C LEU A 104 -5.65 3.48 -14.62
N ASP A 105 -6.21 4.51 -13.99
CA ASP A 105 -5.55 5.80 -13.89
C ASP A 105 -4.54 5.76 -12.74
N VAL A 106 -3.24 5.77 -13.07
CA VAL A 106 -2.15 5.68 -12.08
C VAL A 106 -1.51 7.04 -11.86
N ILE A 107 -1.63 7.53 -10.63
CA ILE A 107 -0.94 8.72 -10.13
C ILE A 107 0.39 8.29 -9.51
N TRP A 108 1.49 8.75 -10.08
CA TRP A 108 2.84 8.49 -9.59
C TRP A 108 3.26 9.55 -8.56
N ALA A 109 2.97 9.29 -7.29
CA ALA A 109 3.34 10.17 -6.18
C ALA A 109 4.85 10.13 -5.96
N ARG A 110 5.53 11.24 -6.27
CA ARG A 110 7.00 11.36 -6.24
C ARG A 110 7.42 12.67 -5.59
N ASN A 111 8.53 12.61 -4.86
CA ASN A 111 9.26 13.83 -4.52
C ASN A 111 10.14 14.21 -5.72
N GLU A 112 9.62 15.05 -6.62
CA GLU A 112 10.30 15.42 -7.87
C GLU A 112 11.62 16.16 -7.58
N ASP A 113 11.66 17.02 -6.57
CA ASP A 113 12.85 17.79 -6.19
C ASP A 113 14.02 16.87 -5.76
N VAL A 114 13.74 15.81 -5.00
CA VAL A 114 14.76 14.79 -4.68
C VAL A 114 15.13 13.96 -5.92
N GLY A 115 14.15 13.57 -6.75
CA GLY A 115 14.39 12.79 -7.96
C GLY A 115 15.27 13.51 -8.98
N GLU A 116 14.95 14.78 -9.27
CA GLU A 116 15.73 15.64 -10.16
C GLU A 116 17.17 15.81 -9.67
N TYR A 117 17.37 15.99 -8.36
CA TYR A 117 18.70 16.09 -7.76
C TYR A 117 19.50 14.80 -7.96
N VAL A 118 18.88 13.64 -7.69
CA VAL A 118 19.48 12.32 -7.87
C VAL A 118 19.89 12.09 -9.33
N ASP A 119 19.02 12.41 -10.27
CA ASP A 119 19.28 12.25 -11.70
C ASP A 119 20.38 13.19 -12.21
N GLU A 120 20.37 14.46 -11.80
CA GLU A 120 21.39 15.45 -12.22
C GLU A 120 22.79 15.06 -11.72
N HIS A 121 22.87 14.48 -10.52
CA HIS A 121 24.14 14.12 -9.88
C HIS A 121 24.54 12.66 -10.09
N GLY A 122 23.65 11.82 -10.65
CA GLY A 122 23.87 10.40 -10.87
C GLY A 122 24.09 9.62 -9.58
N LEU A 123 23.25 9.87 -8.58
CA LEU A 123 23.36 9.26 -7.25
C LEU A 123 22.78 7.84 -7.24
N GLU A 124 23.44 6.95 -6.50
CA GLU A 124 22.95 5.60 -6.20
C GLU A 124 22.38 5.55 -4.76
N PRO A 125 21.53 4.57 -4.42
CA PRO A 125 21.02 4.41 -3.07
C PRO A 125 22.15 4.36 -2.02
N GLY A 126 22.07 5.27 -1.05
CA GLY A 126 23.06 5.45 0.01
C GLY A 126 24.05 6.60 -0.21
N ASP A 127 24.13 7.20 -1.40
CA ASP A 127 24.89 8.43 -1.63
C ASP A 127 24.25 9.63 -0.92
N ASP A 128 25.06 10.60 -0.49
CA ASP A 128 24.59 11.76 0.27
C ASP A 128 23.97 12.84 -0.63
N ILE A 129 22.82 13.37 -0.19
CA ILE A 129 22.14 14.55 -0.75
C ILE A 129 22.44 15.76 0.14
N ASP A 130 22.83 16.89 -0.48
CA ASP A 130 23.00 18.17 0.23
C ASP A 130 21.65 18.85 0.46
N VAL A 131 21.28 19.05 1.73
CA VAL A 131 19.99 19.64 2.12
C VAL A 131 19.82 21.04 1.52
N SER A 132 20.90 21.80 1.37
CA SER A 132 20.83 23.19 0.90
C SER A 132 20.53 23.34 -0.59
N GLU A 133 20.67 22.26 -1.36
CA GLU A 133 20.41 22.22 -2.80
C GLU A 133 18.96 21.79 -3.11
N LEU A 134 18.21 21.31 -2.12
CA LEU A 134 16.79 20.98 -2.27
C LEU A 134 15.90 22.23 -2.22
N SER A 135 14.65 22.11 -2.65
CA SER A 135 13.62 23.14 -2.56
C SER A 135 13.37 23.64 -1.13
N GLU A 136 12.83 24.87 -1.01
CA GLU A 136 12.44 25.42 0.30
C GLU A 136 11.41 24.54 1.03
N HIS A 137 10.55 23.83 0.27
CA HIS A 137 9.57 22.90 0.82
C HIS A 137 10.26 21.70 1.50
N ASN A 138 11.15 21.00 0.80
CA ASN A 138 11.90 19.88 1.39
C ASN A 138 12.83 20.33 2.54
N GLN A 139 13.50 21.48 2.39
CA GLN A 139 14.30 22.06 3.47
C GLN A 139 13.44 22.35 4.72
N HIS A 140 12.20 22.83 4.56
CA HIS A 140 11.29 23.05 5.66
C HIS A 140 10.96 21.74 6.40
N HIS A 141 10.63 20.67 5.67
CA HIS A 141 10.35 19.36 6.25
C HIS A 141 11.57 18.83 7.02
N ILE A 142 12.77 18.93 6.45
CA ILE A 142 14.00 18.44 7.08
C ILE A 142 14.33 19.23 8.34
N ARG A 143 14.32 20.57 8.28
CA ARG A 143 14.85 21.42 9.36
C ARG A 143 13.82 21.70 10.46
N ASN A 144 12.54 21.84 10.10
CA ASN A 144 11.51 22.33 11.02
C ASN A 144 10.55 21.25 11.49
N ILE A 145 10.28 20.23 10.67
CA ILE A 145 9.37 19.13 11.02
C ILE A 145 10.15 17.96 11.62
N LEU A 146 11.21 17.53 10.93
CA LEU A 146 12.08 16.44 11.42
C LEU A 146 13.13 16.90 12.43
N GLU A 147 13.34 18.22 12.58
CA GLU A 147 14.41 18.80 13.41
C GLU A 147 15.79 18.17 13.10
N TYR A 148 16.06 17.89 11.82
CA TYR A 148 17.29 17.25 11.38
C TYR A 148 18.42 18.28 11.19
N ASP A 149 19.47 18.15 12.00
CA ASP A 149 20.55 19.14 12.11
C ASP A 149 21.70 18.96 11.10
N GLU A 150 21.87 17.77 10.51
CA GLU A 150 22.97 17.53 9.57
C GLU A 150 22.73 18.20 8.21
N ASP A 151 23.82 18.57 7.52
CA ASP A 151 23.77 19.26 6.23
C ASP A 151 23.54 18.32 5.04
N THR A 152 23.75 17.03 5.24
CA THR A 152 23.51 15.99 4.24
C THR A 152 22.73 14.83 4.84
N PHE A 153 22.02 14.09 4.00
CA PHE A 153 21.43 12.80 4.37
C PHE A 153 21.60 11.80 3.23
N PRO A 154 21.70 10.50 3.52
CA PRO A 154 21.81 9.48 2.48
C PRO A 154 20.49 9.32 1.71
N PHE A 155 20.57 9.23 0.39
CA PHE A 155 19.48 8.86 -0.52
C PHE A 155 19.09 7.40 -0.30
N LEU A 156 18.37 7.12 0.77
CA LEU A 156 18.00 5.77 1.18
C LEU A 156 16.65 5.80 1.88
N LEU A 157 15.68 5.06 1.32
CA LEU A 157 14.30 5.03 1.78
C LEU A 157 14.18 4.72 3.28
N ASP A 158 15.09 3.92 3.80
CA ASP A 158 15.04 3.38 5.14
C ASP A 158 15.61 4.28 6.23
N THR A 159 16.00 5.49 5.87
CA THR A 159 16.49 6.50 6.80
C THR A 159 15.36 7.43 7.23
N TYR A 160 15.56 8.14 8.34
CA TYR A 160 14.52 9.03 8.88
C TYR A 160 14.09 10.11 7.88
N VAL A 161 15.07 10.76 7.26
CA VAL A 161 14.83 11.80 6.25
C VAL A 161 14.35 11.17 4.93
N GLY A 162 15.00 10.10 4.46
CA GLY A 162 14.62 9.45 3.21
C GLY A 162 13.19 8.91 3.25
N ASN A 163 12.78 8.27 4.34
CA ASN A 163 11.41 7.78 4.51
C ASN A 163 10.39 8.92 4.47
N HIS A 164 10.65 10.00 5.20
CA HIS A 164 9.75 11.15 5.25
C HIS A 164 9.61 11.83 3.89
N LEU A 165 10.73 12.15 3.22
CA LEU A 165 10.69 12.87 1.95
C LEU A 165 10.17 12.02 0.80
N LEU A 166 10.59 10.74 0.72
CA LEU A 166 10.23 9.86 -0.40
C LEU A 166 8.86 9.20 -0.25
N LYS A 167 8.23 9.27 0.93
CA LYS A 167 6.88 8.72 1.16
C LYS A 167 5.91 9.73 1.73
N THR A 168 6.18 10.30 2.90
CA THR A 168 5.23 11.19 3.57
C THR A 168 5.00 12.46 2.76
N VAL A 169 6.07 13.13 2.34
CA VAL A 169 5.98 14.36 1.54
C VAL A 169 5.35 14.06 0.18
N ALA A 170 5.86 13.05 -0.53
CA ALA A 170 5.30 12.63 -1.82
C ALA A 170 3.80 12.32 -1.74
N LEU A 171 3.34 11.63 -0.69
CA LEU A 171 1.93 11.36 -0.48
C LEU A 171 1.14 12.63 -0.17
N ASN A 172 1.60 13.43 0.79
CA ASN A 172 0.89 14.65 1.22
C ASN A 172 0.71 15.62 0.04
N ASP A 173 1.77 15.85 -0.75
CA ASP A 173 1.71 16.69 -1.93
C ASP A 173 0.68 16.15 -2.94
N THR A 174 0.63 14.82 -3.12
CA THR A 174 -0.36 14.17 -3.98
C THR A 174 -1.79 14.32 -3.45
N LEU A 175 -2.00 14.18 -2.13
CA LEU A 175 -3.33 14.37 -1.53
C LEU A 175 -3.85 15.79 -1.76
N GLU A 176 -2.98 16.80 -1.62
CA GLU A 176 -3.33 18.19 -1.87
C GLU A 176 -3.55 18.50 -3.35
N GLU A 177 -2.69 18.00 -4.24
CA GLU A 177 -2.77 18.27 -5.68
C GLU A 177 -4.06 17.72 -6.31
N TYR A 178 -4.49 16.55 -5.86
CA TYR A 178 -5.64 15.83 -6.40
C TYR A 178 -6.92 15.98 -5.55
N ASP A 179 -6.88 16.83 -4.51
CA ASP A 179 -7.98 17.04 -3.57
C ASP A 179 -8.55 15.71 -3.00
N ILE A 180 -7.67 14.74 -2.72
CA ILE A 180 -8.05 13.40 -2.26
C ILE A 180 -8.61 13.48 -0.84
N ASP A 181 -9.85 13.04 -0.65
CA ASP A 181 -10.56 13.08 0.64
C ASP A 181 -10.73 11.68 1.29
N GLY A 182 -10.51 10.61 0.53
CA GLY A 182 -10.55 9.22 0.99
C GLY A 182 -9.40 8.39 0.44
N VAL A 183 -8.60 7.80 1.32
CA VAL A 183 -7.46 6.94 0.97
C VAL A 183 -7.79 5.49 1.26
N ILE A 184 -8.04 4.70 0.21
CA ILE A 184 -8.29 3.26 0.34
C ILE A 184 -6.95 2.53 0.42
N SER A 185 -6.74 1.73 1.46
CA SER A 185 -5.45 1.07 1.72
C SER A 185 -5.59 -0.40 2.11
N GLY A 186 -4.61 -1.20 1.66
CA GLY A 186 -4.53 -2.64 1.96
C GLY A 186 -3.76 -2.93 3.24
N VAL A 187 -4.32 -2.53 4.39
CA VAL A 187 -3.72 -2.78 5.72
C VAL A 187 -4.56 -3.80 6.49
N ARG A 188 -3.92 -4.54 7.41
CA ARG A 188 -4.49 -5.66 8.15
C ARG A 188 -4.12 -5.60 9.64
N TRP A 189 -5.02 -6.04 10.52
CA TRP A 189 -4.81 -6.03 11.97
C TRP A 189 -3.64 -6.93 12.42
N ASP A 190 -3.46 -8.10 11.80
CA ASP A 190 -2.41 -9.07 12.16
C ASP A 190 -1.01 -8.68 11.65
N GLU A 191 -0.90 -7.68 10.74
CA GLU A 191 0.37 -7.37 10.09
C GLU A 191 1.37 -6.69 11.04
N GLN A 192 0.91 -5.76 11.88
CA GLN A 192 1.72 -5.00 12.83
C GLN A 192 0.90 -4.54 14.05
N GLU A 193 1.51 -4.55 15.24
CA GLU A 193 0.85 -4.15 16.50
C GLU A 193 0.27 -2.72 16.44
N ALA A 194 0.97 -1.79 15.78
CA ALA A 194 0.50 -0.41 15.60
C ALA A 194 -0.82 -0.27 14.80
N ARG A 195 -1.25 -1.34 14.12
CA ARG A 195 -2.50 -1.36 13.35
C ARG A 195 -3.63 -2.04 14.10
N ALA A 196 -3.38 -2.67 15.24
CA ALA A 196 -4.38 -3.46 15.97
C ALA A 196 -5.59 -2.64 16.43
N ASP A 197 -5.42 -1.32 16.61
CA ASP A 197 -6.47 -0.40 17.03
C ASP A 197 -7.08 0.39 15.84
N GLU A 198 -6.71 0.07 14.59
CA GLU A 198 -7.34 0.68 13.41
C GLU A 198 -8.79 0.21 13.26
N THR A 199 -9.60 1.07 12.64
CA THR A 199 -11.01 0.84 12.30
C THR A 199 -11.18 0.83 10.78
N PHE A 200 -12.32 0.34 10.27
CA PHE A 200 -12.56 0.30 8.82
C PHE A 200 -12.52 1.68 8.16
N PHE A 201 -12.93 2.72 8.91
CA PHE A 201 -12.83 4.12 8.55
C PHE A 201 -12.06 4.86 9.64
N SER A 202 -10.90 5.42 9.28
CA SER A 202 -9.97 6.00 10.24
C SER A 202 -9.72 7.47 9.89
N PRO A 203 -10.13 8.42 10.76
CA PRO A 203 -10.07 9.83 10.42
C PRO A 203 -8.64 10.36 10.46
N ARG A 204 -8.30 11.18 9.47
CA ARG A 204 -7.05 11.96 9.41
C ARG A 204 -7.43 13.42 9.25
N HIS A 205 -7.92 14.04 10.34
CA HIS A 205 -8.53 15.38 10.31
C HIS A 205 -7.67 16.50 10.91
N ASP A 206 -6.49 16.19 11.47
CA ASP A 206 -5.56 17.21 11.98
C ASP A 206 -4.73 17.85 10.85
N PRO A 207 -5.07 19.07 10.39
CA PRO A 207 -4.38 19.72 9.28
C PRO A 207 -2.96 20.17 9.64
N ASP A 208 -2.58 20.16 10.93
CA ASP A 208 -1.22 20.47 11.35
C ASP A 208 -0.26 19.28 11.12
N ILE A 209 -0.80 18.08 10.83
CA ILE A 209 -0.05 16.84 10.65
C ILE A 209 -0.08 16.36 9.19
N TYR A 210 -1.24 16.39 8.54
CA TYR A 210 -1.43 15.91 7.18
C TYR A 210 -2.56 16.67 6.46
N PRO A 211 -2.60 16.66 5.12
CA PRO A 211 -3.78 17.08 4.37
C PRO A 211 -5.01 16.29 4.86
N PRO A 212 -6.12 16.94 5.25
CA PRO A 212 -7.26 16.22 5.81
C PRO A 212 -7.86 15.19 4.85
N HIS A 213 -7.96 13.94 5.31
CA HIS A 213 -8.56 12.81 4.59
C HIS A 213 -9.09 11.77 5.58
N ASP A 214 -9.76 10.73 5.11
CA ASP A 214 -9.94 9.50 5.88
C ASP A 214 -9.20 8.35 5.22
N ARG A 215 -8.88 7.33 6.02
CA ARG A 215 -8.44 6.03 5.49
C ARG A 215 -9.60 5.05 5.48
N ILE A 216 -9.75 4.35 4.37
CA ILE A 216 -10.70 3.25 4.17
C ILE A 216 -9.89 1.96 4.10
N GLN A 217 -10.25 0.96 4.91
CA GLN A 217 -9.42 -0.23 5.12
C GLN A 217 -10.23 -1.52 4.82
N PRO A 218 -10.51 -1.85 3.55
CA PRO A 218 -11.45 -2.93 3.21
C PRO A 218 -11.05 -4.33 3.68
N ILE A 219 -9.75 -4.56 3.87
CA ILE A 219 -9.21 -5.90 4.18
C ILE A 219 -8.65 -5.98 5.61
N LEU A 220 -9.01 -5.06 6.49
CA LEU A 220 -8.48 -4.97 7.85
C LEU A 220 -8.61 -6.28 8.66
N GLN A 221 -9.73 -6.97 8.45
CA GLN A 221 -10.14 -8.27 8.98
C GLN A 221 -9.43 -9.50 8.37
N PHE A 222 -8.57 -9.33 7.38
CA PHE A 222 -7.86 -10.43 6.73
C PHE A 222 -6.56 -10.77 7.49
N GLU A 223 -6.35 -12.05 7.76
CA GLU A 223 -5.02 -12.58 8.07
C GLU A 223 -4.26 -12.93 6.78
N GLU A 224 -2.95 -13.12 6.88
CA GLU A 224 -2.12 -13.29 5.67
C GLU A 224 -2.55 -14.51 4.86
N SER A 225 -2.92 -15.61 5.52
CA SER A 225 -3.45 -16.80 4.86
C SER A 225 -4.75 -16.52 4.13
N ALA A 226 -5.63 -15.69 4.72
CA ALA A 226 -6.90 -15.32 4.09
C ALA A 226 -6.69 -14.44 2.85
N VAL A 227 -5.63 -13.61 2.81
CA VAL A 227 -5.26 -12.86 1.60
C VAL A 227 -4.91 -13.83 0.47
N TRP A 228 -4.11 -14.87 0.76
CA TRP A 228 -3.75 -15.87 -0.24
C TRP A 228 -4.94 -16.74 -0.67
N ASP A 229 -5.80 -17.13 0.26
CA ASP A 229 -7.04 -17.83 -0.07
C ASP A 229 -7.93 -16.96 -0.97
N ALA A 230 -8.04 -15.66 -0.70
CA ALA A 230 -8.78 -14.73 -1.55
C ALA A 230 -8.20 -14.66 -2.97
N PHE A 231 -6.87 -14.63 -3.12
CA PHE A 231 -6.24 -14.68 -4.43
C PHE A 231 -6.57 -15.97 -5.17
N TRP A 232 -6.25 -17.12 -4.57
CA TRP A 232 -6.24 -18.40 -5.28
C TRP A 232 -7.62 -19.00 -5.55
N TYR A 233 -8.63 -18.60 -4.76
CA TYR A 233 -10.00 -19.09 -4.89
C TYR A 233 -10.98 -18.05 -5.46
N PHE A 234 -10.60 -16.77 -5.56
CA PHE A 234 -11.50 -15.71 -6.05
C PHE A 234 -10.81 -14.79 -7.06
N ALA A 235 -9.83 -13.98 -6.63
CA ALA A 235 -9.29 -12.93 -7.49
C ALA A 235 -8.63 -13.46 -8.78
N VAL A 236 -7.84 -14.54 -8.68
CA VAL A 236 -7.19 -15.16 -9.83
C VAL A 236 -8.20 -15.89 -10.73
N PRO A 237 -9.11 -16.76 -10.21
CA PRO A 237 -10.20 -17.32 -11.01
C PRO A 237 -11.05 -16.30 -11.77
N ASP A 238 -11.36 -15.15 -11.14
CA ASP A 238 -12.20 -14.12 -11.76
C ASP A 238 -11.45 -13.32 -12.83
N THR A 239 -10.14 -13.16 -12.70
CA THR A 239 -9.32 -12.31 -13.57
C THR A 239 -8.65 -13.08 -14.71
N VAL A 240 -8.25 -14.32 -14.48
CA VAL A 240 -7.30 -15.05 -15.35
C VAL A 240 -8.02 -16.08 -16.20
N GLU A 241 -7.95 -15.92 -17.52
CA GLU A 241 -8.51 -16.90 -18.45
C GLU A 241 -7.86 -18.28 -18.26
N ASN A 242 -8.66 -19.35 -18.35
CA ASN A 242 -8.25 -20.75 -18.17
C ASN A 242 -7.81 -21.14 -16.75
N TYR A 243 -7.96 -20.25 -15.76
CA TYR A 243 -7.83 -20.62 -14.35
C TYR A 243 -9.08 -21.40 -13.87
N PRO A 244 -8.96 -22.39 -12.97
CA PRO A 244 -10.13 -23.13 -12.48
C PRO A 244 -11.10 -22.28 -11.66
N ASP A 245 -12.40 -22.33 -11.99
CA ASP A 245 -13.46 -21.59 -11.27
C ASP A 245 -13.56 -21.93 -9.77
N ASP A 246 -13.22 -23.16 -9.38
CA ASP A 246 -13.21 -23.61 -7.97
C ASP A 246 -11.88 -23.26 -7.24
N GLY A 247 -11.00 -22.50 -7.90
CA GLY A 247 -9.66 -22.14 -7.42
C GLY A 247 -8.59 -23.21 -7.65
N TYR A 248 -7.34 -22.76 -7.56
CA TYR A 248 -6.15 -23.59 -7.63
C TYR A 248 -5.03 -22.92 -6.83
N VAL A 249 -4.32 -23.67 -5.99
CA VAL A 249 -3.18 -23.16 -5.23
C VAL A 249 -1.91 -23.76 -5.83
N PRO A 250 -1.05 -22.95 -6.50
CA PRO A 250 0.21 -23.44 -7.05
C PRO A 250 1.13 -24.01 -5.96
N GLU A 251 1.80 -25.14 -6.21
CA GLU A 251 2.83 -25.67 -5.30
C GLU A 251 4.22 -25.05 -5.56
N SER A 252 4.42 -24.41 -6.70
CA SER A 252 5.67 -23.76 -7.11
C SER A 252 5.44 -22.69 -8.17
N ASP A 253 6.50 -22.00 -8.55
CA ASP A 253 6.57 -21.03 -9.65
C ASP A 253 6.30 -21.61 -11.05
N THR A 254 6.35 -22.94 -11.19
CA THR A 254 6.09 -23.66 -12.45
C THR A 254 4.84 -24.53 -12.39
N ASP A 255 4.12 -24.50 -11.27
CA ASP A 255 2.89 -25.27 -11.07
C ASP A 255 1.66 -24.40 -11.36
N LEU A 256 1.44 -24.09 -12.64
CA LEU A 256 0.31 -23.30 -13.11
C LEU A 256 -0.61 -24.13 -14.03
N PRO A 257 -1.90 -23.78 -14.12
CA PRO A 257 -2.82 -24.38 -15.09
C PRO A 257 -2.29 -24.30 -16.54
N GLU A 258 -2.73 -25.23 -17.39
CA GLU A 258 -2.28 -25.27 -18.79
C GLU A 258 -2.64 -23.99 -19.53
N GLY A 259 -1.62 -23.29 -20.05
CA GLY A 259 -1.81 -22.04 -20.81
C GLY A 259 -1.91 -20.79 -19.95
N VAL A 260 -1.63 -20.89 -18.64
CA VAL A 260 -1.47 -19.76 -17.72
C VAL A 260 0.02 -19.61 -17.38
N GLU A 261 0.56 -18.42 -17.60
CA GLU A 261 1.91 -18.03 -17.18
C GLU A 261 1.83 -17.09 -15.97
N GLN A 262 2.96 -16.85 -15.29
CA GLN A 262 2.97 -15.96 -14.11
C GLN A 262 2.57 -14.52 -14.45
N GLU A 263 2.90 -14.06 -15.66
CA GLU A 263 2.55 -12.72 -16.14
C GLU A 263 1.03 -12.52 -16.24
N ASP A 264 0.27 -13.60 -16.48
CA ASP A 264 -1.19 -13.55 -16.56
C ASP A 264 -1.87 -13.45 -15.18
N ILE A 265 -1.12 -13.57 -14.07
CA ILE A 265 -1.66 -13.63 -12.70
C ILE A 265 -1.40 -12.31 -11.96
N PRO A 266 -2.41 -11.70 -11.29
CA PRO A 266 -2.26 -10.46 -10.53
C PRO A 266 -1.55 -10.65 -9.18
N VAL A 267 -0.45 -11.41 -9.18
CA VAL A 267 0.41 -11.67 -8.02
C VAL A 267 1.85 -11.38 -8.42
N SER A 268 2.50 -10.44 -7.71
CA SER A 268 3.88 -10.06 -8.03
C SER A 268 4.84 -11.27 -8.09
N PRO A 269 5.75 -11.32 -9.09
CA PRO A 269 6.73 -12.41 -9.23
C PRO A 269 7.63 -12.57 -7.99
N LYS A 270 7.79 -11.53 -7.17
CA LYS A 270 8.55 -11.63 -5.91
C LYS A 270 7.88 -12.57 -4.89
N TYR A 271 6.54 -12.70 -4.91
CA TYR A 271 5.85 -13.64 -4.03
C TYR A 271 6.08 -15.10 -4.47
N PHE A 272 6.13 -15.38 -5.76
CA PHE A 272 6.58 -16.66 -6.30
C PHE A 272 8.04 -16.95 -5.89
N ALA A 273 8.88 -15.92 -5.90
CA ALA A 273 10.27 -16.00 -5.48
C ALA A 273 10.45 -16.09 -3.96
N GLY A 274 9.40 -16.09 -3.14
CA GLY A 274 9.45 -16.35 -1.70
C GLY A 274 9.66 -15.13 -0.80
N PHE A 275 9.41 -13.92 -1.32
CA PHE A 275 9.21 -12.72 -0.51
C PHE A 275 7.81 -12.74 0.11
N ARG A 276 7.65 -12.33 1.37
CA ARG A 276 6.31 -12.19 2.00
C ARG A 276 5.85 -10.73 2.16
N SER A 277 6.79 -9.80 2.12
CA SER A 277 6.54 -8.38 2.24
C SER A 277 7.49 -7.60 1.34
N LEU A 278 6.98 -6.60 0.61
CA LEU A 278 7.75 -5.84 -0.38
C LEU A 278 7.97 -4.38 0.08
N GLY A 279 9.20 -3.91 -0.02
CA GLY A 279 9.62 -2.52 0.23
C GLY A 279 10.66 -2.12 -0.82
N SER A 280 11.63 -1.27 -0.46
CA SER A 280 12.74 -0.98 -1.39
C SER A 280 13.61 -2.20 -1.64
N GLU A 281 14.17 -2.30 -2.84
CA GLU A 281 15.07 -3.38 -3.25
C GLU A 281 16.26 -3.52 -2.29
N VAL A 282 16.84 -2.39 -1.90
CA VAL A 282 18.02 -2.32 -1.02
C VAL A 282 17.78 -2.78 0.41
N SER A 283 16.52 -3.00 0.80
CA SER A 283 16.14 -3.27 2.19
C SER A 283 15.22 -4.46 2.40
N THR A 284 14.93 -5.20 1.34
CA THR A 284 13.94 -6.27 1.36
C THR A 284 14.64 -7.58 1.06
N ASP A 285 14.64 -8.47 2.04
CA ASP A 285 15.20 -9.81 1.90
C ASP A 285 14.10 -10.86 1.66
N LYS A 286 14.45 -11.87 0.86
CA LYS A 286 13.64 -13.07 0.64
C LYS A 286 13.47 -13.83 1.96
N SER A 287 12.25 -14.27 2.23
CA SER A 287 11.91 -14.93 3.51
C SER A 287 12.21 -16.44 3.48
N ALA A 288 11.93 -17.11 2.36
CA ALA A 288 12.22 -18.53 2.14
C ALA A 288 12.34 -18.84 0.64
N GLU A 289 12.83 -20.02 0.26
CA GLU A 289 12.88 -20.46 -1.15
C GLU A 289 11.52 -20.80 -1.76
N GLU A 290 10.57 -21.17 -0.92
CA GLU A 290 9.22 -21.55 -1.34
C GLU A 290 8.34 -20.30 -1.57
N PRO A 291 7.35 -20.35 -2.48
CA PRO A 291 6.42 -19.26 -2.70
C PRO A 291 5.76 -18.78 -1.40
N ALA A 292 5.41 -17.49 -1.33
CA ALA A 292 4.92 -16.84 -0.12
C ALA A 292 3.75 -17.59 0.55
N TRP A 293 2.78 -18.07 -0.23
CA TRP A 293 1.61 -18.80 0.26
C TRP A 293 1.90 -20.23 0.77
N LYS A 294 3.11 -20.74 0.55
CA LYS A 294 3.55 -22.06 1.04
C LYS A 294 4.37 -21.99 2.33
N GLN A 295 4.75 -20.78 2.76
CA GLN A 295 5.58 -20.58 3.94
C GLN A 295 4.78 -20.76 5.25
N ASP A 296 5.48 -21.01 6.36
CA ASP A 296 4.88 -21.24 7.67
C ASP A 296 4.43 -19.91 8.33
N MET A 297 3.30 -19.37 7.88
CA MET A 297 2.74 -18.10 8.38
C MET A 297 2.39 -18.15 9.87
N ALA A 298 2.01 -19.33 10.39
CA ALA A 298 1.61 -19.48 11.78
C ALA A 298 2.76 -19.31 12.78
N ASN A 299 4.01 -19.58 12.34
CA ASN A 299 5.18 -19.56 13.22
C ASN A 299 6.24 -18.53 12.81
N THR A 300 6.00 -17.73 11.77
CA THR A 300 6.97 -16.73 11.28
C THR A 300 6.28 -15.41 10.95
N THR A 301 6.99 -14.31 11.17
CA THR A 301 6.45 -12.96 10.95
C THR A 301 6.64 -12.53 9.50
N GLU A 302 5.57 -12.01 8.88
CA GLU A 302 5.58 -11.56 7.47
C GLU A 302 6.70 -10.55 7.18
N ARG A 303 6.90 -9.62 8.11
CA ARG A 303 7.84 -8.49 7.97
C ARG A 303 9.24 -8.76 8.52
N ALA A 304 9.59 -10.03 8.80
CA ALA A 304 10.92 -10.41 9.30
C ALA A 304 12.07 -9.99 8.37
N GLY A 305 11.81 -9.96 7.05
CA GLY A 305 12.79 -9.57 6.03
C GLY A 305 12.94 -8.06 5.83
N ARG A 306 12.24 -7.22 6.60
CA ARG A 306 12.44 -5.77 6.63
C ARG A 306 13.41 -5.43 7.78
N ALA A 307 14.33 -4.50 7.57
CA ALA A 307 15.28 -4.08 8.61
C ALA A 307 14.56 -3.71 9.94
N GLN A 308 14.93 -4.38 11.03
CA GLN A 308 14.26 -4.32 12.34
C GLN A 308 14.51 -3.01 13.13
N ASP A 309 15.55 -2.22 12.80
CA ASP A 309 15.88 -0.95 13.48
C ASP A 309 14.88 0.20 13.19
N LYS A 310 13.71 -0.12 12.62
CA LYS A 310 12.72 0.84 12.15
C LYS A 310 11.63 1.19 13.15
N GLU A 311 11.35 0.40 14.20
CA GLU A 311 10.13 0.66 14.99
C GLU A 311 10.14 2.01 15.73
N ASP A 312 11.25 2.36 16.41
CA ASP A 312 11.39 3.67 17.08
C ASP A 312 11.36 4.84 16.08
N LEU A 313 11.88 4.63 14.88
CA LEU A 313 11.89 5.61 13.79
C LEU A 313 10.49 5.79 13.19
N MET A 314 9.77 4.68 13.02
CA MET A 314 8.41 4.65 12.48
C MET A 314 7.39 5.20 13.48
N GLU A 315 7.60 5.02 14.79
CA GLU A 315 6.77 5.67 15.83
C GLU A 315 6.81 7.20 15.68
N ARG A 316 8.01 7.77 15.57
CA ARG A 316 8.17 9.22 15.33
C ARG A 316 7.57 9.69 14.02
N LEU A 317 7.64 8.87 12.97
CA LEU A 317 7.06 9.24 11.68
C LEU A 317 5.53 9.12 11.71
N ARG A 318 4.95 8.18 12.46
CA ARG A 318 3.49 8.09 12.66
C ARG A 318 2.95 9.32 13.37
N ASP A 319 3.68 9.83 14.36
CA ASP A 319 3.34 11.11 15.02
C ASP A 319 3.35 12.29 14.03
N LEU A 320 4.09 12.17 12.93
CA LEU A 320 4.18 13.15 11.85
C LEU A 320 3.30 12.80 10.64
N GLY A 321 2.35 11.88 10.80
CA GLY A 321 1.35 11.57 9.77
C GLY A 321 1.71 10.44 8.82
N TYR A 322 2.81 9.73 9.04
CA TYR A 322 3.16 8.56 8.23
C TYR A 322 2.10 7.45 8.32
N MET A 323 1.88 6.75 7.19
CA MET A 323 0.92 5.64 7.03
C MET A 323 1.08 4.48 8.01
#